data_AF-A0A960YDS4-F1
#
_entry.id   AF-A0A960YDS4-F1
#
_cell.length_a   1.000
_cell.length_b   1.000
_cell.length_c   1.000
_cell.angle_alpha   90.00
_cell.angle_beta   90.00
_cell.angle_gamma   90.00
#
_symmetry.space_group_name_H-M   'P 1'
#
loop_
_entity.id
_entity.type
_entity.pdbx_description
1 polymer ?
#
loop_
_entity_poly.entity_id
_entity_poly.type
_entity_poly.pdbx_seq_one_letter_code
_entity_poly.pdbx_strand_id
1 'polypeptide(L)'
;MNLSTLSFIRLFFRIELFIYSAPVPIVVYFGFICLDLVKEKIYALGIAAIMGSIFGIVIGLIIRKVKLIPLLNKVYDHSGTLDEKKELKKKLLEFPLVVLFDISIRWIVAGGSAFIIFINLTELKFVEMLALPVAILSAIPISALVAYFITESFLAEVISSSELSEIEVENLTTDSFSITRRILFLVLGLVIITTAIIGYLLYFVTVGDLVIKNILIHIFVLLAFNLITVFISVNSISTSINIGINRVSGTLDKLARGDMSGKIPIVTNDEFGKMILNIKKVVESIQKVISSVLILSNDVAIYAERLDRSSHSLNTGTKSQSESVESISKALGIILSSIKGIDSITKTSVEIVKQTELLQTQLQKEAVELSNSSAKAIDASKLTLDY
;
A
#
# COMPACT_ATOMS: atom_id res chain seq x y z
N MET A 1 10.67 -22.98 -28.07
CA MET A 1 9.86 -23.53 -26.96
C MET A 1 9.06 -22.37 -26.37
N ASN A 2 7.75 -22.52 -26.16
CA ASN A 2 6.91 -21.44 -25.61
C ASN A 2 7.35 -21.08 -24.17
N LEU A 3 7.33 -19.80 -23.77
CA LEU A 3 7.73 -19.34 -22.42
C LEU A 3 6.98 -20.10 -21.32
N SER A 4 5.70 -20.40 -21.54
CA SER A 4 4.89 -21.20 -20.61
C SER A 4 5.46 -22.59 -20.37
N THR A 5 5.98 -23.23 -21.41
CA THR A 5 6.59 -24.56 -21.34
C THR A 5 7.94 -24.50 -20.62
N LEU A 6 8.74 -23.46 -20.86
CA LEU A 6 10.01 -23.26 -20.16
C LEU A 6 9.81 -23.04 -18.66
N SER A 7 8.86 -22.18 -18.31
CA SER A 7 8.44 -21.92 -16.93
C SER A 7 7.93 -23.19 -16.24
N PHE A 8 7.08 -23.97 -16.92
CA PHE A 8 6.62 -25.27 -16.42
C PHE A 8 7.80 -26.23 -16.15
N ILE A 9 8.72 -26.38 -17.11
CA ILE A 9 9.86 -27.28 -16.99
C ILE A 9 10.76 -26.86 -15.81
N ARG A 10 11.03 -25.56 -15.66
CA ARG A 10 11.85 -25.02 -14.56
C ARG A 10 11.25 -25.37 -13.19
N LEU A 11 9.94 -25.18 -13.02
CA LEU A 11 9.27 -25.53 -11.76
C LEU A 11 9.24 -27.04 -11.53
N PHE A 12 8.90 -27.81 -12.57
CA PHE A 12 8.85 -29.27 -12.52
C PHE A 12 10.18 -29.85 -12.03
N PHE A 13 11.30 -29.46 -12.68
CA PHE A 13 12.62 -29.95 -12.29
C PHE A 13 13.00 -29.54 -10.86
N ARG A 14 12.68 -28.31 -10.40
CA ARG A 14 12.99 -27.91 -9.02
C ARG A 14 12.28 -28.78 -7.98
N ILE A 15 11.01 -29.09 -8.19
CA ILE A 15 10.22 -29.93 -7.28
C ILE A 15 10.71 -31.39 -7.33
N GLU A 16 10.82 -31.96 -8.53
CA GLU A 16 11.21 -33.37 -8.66
C GLU A 16 12.66 -33.60 -8.22
N LEU A 17 13.58 -32.68 -8.54
CA LEU A 17 14.97 -32.77 -8.09
C LEU A 17 15.04 -32.85 -6.57
N PHE A 18 14.28 -32.03 -5.83
CA PHE A 18 14.25 -32.10 -4.38
C PHE A 18 13.74 -33.45 -3.87
N ILE A 19 12.57 -33.91 -4.34
CA ILE A 19 11.91 -35.12 -3.86
C ILE A 19 12.80 -36.36 -4.07
N TYR A 20 13.43 -36.46 -5.25
CA TYR A 20 14.24 -37.60 -5.62
C TYR A 20 15.72 -37.50 -5.21
N SER A 21 16.18 -36.34 -4.74
CA SER A 21 17.55 -36.19 -4.19
C SER A 21 17.63 -36.32 -2.67
N ALA A 22 16.53 -36.09 -1.94
CA ALA A 22 16.54 -36.14 -0.48
C ALA A 22 15.47 -37.10 0.11
N PRO A 23 14.15 -36.81 0.09
CA PRO A 23 13.15 -37.70 0.70
C PRO A 23 13.14 -39.15 0.21
N VAL A 24 13.19 -39.38 -1.12
CA VAL A 24 13.15 -40.75 -1.66
C VAL A 24 14.41 -41.55 -1.29
N PRO A 25 15.65 -41.03 -1.47
CA PRO A 25 16.85 -41.69 -0.97
C PRO A 25 16.81 -42.02 0.53
N ILE A 26 16.25 -41.14 1.37
CA ILE A 26 16.08 -41.42 2.81
C ILE A 26 15.19 -42.65 3.02
N VAL A 27 14.03 -42.70 2.36
CA VAL A 27 13.07 -43.81 2.50
C VAL A 27 13.67 -45.12 2.00
N VAL A 28 14.35 -45.10 0.85
CA VAL A 28 15.02 -46.30 0.28
C VAL A 28 16.17 -46.76 1.18
N TYR A 29 16.99 -45.83 1.67
CA TYR A 29 18.11 -46.16 2.54
C TYR A 29 17.63 -46.71 3.89
N PHE A 30 16.55 -46.14 4.44
CA PHE A 30 15.91 -46.66 5.63
C PHE A 30 15.36 -48.08 5.43
N GLY A 31 14.67 -48.31 4.30
CA GLY A 31 14.26 -49.66 3.91
C GLY A 31 15.43 -50.63 3.84
N PHE A 32 16.54 -50.22 3.24
CA PHE A 32 17.76 -51.03 3.15
C PHE A 32 18.32 -51.44 4.53
N ILE A 33 18.27 -50.54 5.52
CA ILE A 33 18.78 -50.82 6.88
C ILE A 33 17.85 -51.77 7.64
N CYS A 34 16.54 -51.61 7.48
CA CYS A 34 15.53 -52.35 8.24
C CYS A 34 15.30 -53.78 7.70
N LEU A 35 15.88 -54.12 6.55
CA LEU A 35 15.83 -55.46 5.97
C LEU A 35 17.10 -56.23 6.35
N ASP A 36 16.99 -57.54 6.51
CA ASP A 36 18.07 -58.47 6.95
C ASP A 36 19.23 -58.65 5.92
N LEU A 37 19.57 -57.62 5.15
CA LEU A 37 20.65 -57.55 4.13
C LEU A 37 20.70 -58.72 3.12
N VAL A 38 19.62 -59.49 2.98
CA VAL A 38 19.50 -60.54 1.97
C VAL A 38 19.49 -59.90 0.59
N LYS A 39 20.35 -60.39 -0.32
CA LYS A 39 20.50 -59.84 -1.67
C LYS A 39 19.18 -59.69 -2.41
N GLU A 40 18.31 -60.70 -2.33
CA GLU A 40 16.99 -60.71 -2.95
C GLU A 40 16.11 -59.55 -2.46
N LYS A 41 16.05 -59.31 -1.14
CA LYS A 41 15.32 -58.20 -0.54
C LYS A 41 15.85 -56.84 -1.01
N ILE A 42 17.17 -56.69 -1.13
CA ILE A 42 17.80 -55.46 -1.60
C ILE A 42 17.46 -55.18 -3.07
N TYR A 43 17.52 -56.20 -3.93
CA TYR A 43 17.15 -56.05 -5.35
C TYR A 43 15.67 -55.71 -5.53
N ALA A 44 14.79 -56.39 -4.80
CA ALA A 44 13.36 -56.09 -4.81
C ALA A 44 13.05 -54.67 -4.35
N LEU A 45 13.73 -54.18 -3.30
CA LEU A 45 13.59 -52.80 -2.83
C LEU A 45 14.02 -51.81 -3.91
N GLY A 46 15.15 -52.06 -4.57
CA GLY A 46 15.64 -51.22 -5.67
C GLY A 46 14.65 -51.16 -6.84
N ILE A 47 14.12 -52.30 -7.28
CA ILE A 47 13.12 -52.39 -8.36
C ILE A 47 11.85 -51.63 -7.96
N ALA A 48 11.33 -51.89 -6.76
CA ALA A 48 10.15 -51.22 -6.22
C ALA A 48 10.33 -49.69 -6.16
N ALA A 49 11.47 -49.22 -5.66
CA ALA A 49 11.81 -47.80 -5.57
C ALA A 49 11.88 -47.13 -6.94
N ILE A 50 12.52 -47.78 -7.93
CA ILE A 50 12.62 -47.25 -9.30
C ILE A 50 11.23 -47.20 -9.96
N MET A 51 10.47 -48.29 -9.90
CA MET A 51 9.13 -48.36 -10.50
C MET A 51 8.17 -47.36 -9.85
N GLY A 52 8.17 -47.27 -8.52
CA GLY A 52 7.39 -46.28 -7.78
C GLY A 52 7.81 -44.85 -8.10
N SER A 53 9.10 -44.59 -8.24
CA SER A 53 9.62 -43.27 -8.62
C SER A 53 9.18 -42.87 -10.02
N ILE A 54 9.32 -43.76 -11.01
CA ILE A 54 8.86 -43.52 -12.39
C ILE A 54 7.36 -43.23 -12.40
N PHE A 55 6.57 -44.06 -11.70
CA PHE A 55 5.13 -43.88 -11.59
C PHE A 55 4.76 -42.53 -10.97
N GLY A 56 5.44 -42.14 -9.88
CA GLY A 56 5.28 -40.84 -9.24
C GLY A 56 5.62 -39.67 -10.16
N ILE A 57 6.76 -39.73 -10.86
CA ILE A 57 7.19 -38.70 -11.82
C ILE A 57 6.15 -38.54 -12.94
N VAL A 58 5.65 -39.63 -13.50
CA VAL A 58 4.66 -39.62 -14.60
C VAL A 58 3.34 -38.99 -14.12
N ILE A 59 2.83 -39.41 -12.96
CA ILE A 59 1.60 -38.83 -12.37
C ILE A 59 1.79 -37.34 -12.12
N GLY A 60 2.91 -36.95 -11.50
CA GLY A 60 3.23 -35.56 -11.20
C GLY A 60 3.32 -34.70 -12.46
N LEU A 61 3.93 -35.23 -13.52
CA LEU A 61 4.04 -34.55 -14.81
C LEU A 61 2.66 -34.34 -15.42
N ILE A 62 1.79 -35.36 -15.43
CA ILE A 62 0.44 -35.27 -15.99
C ILE A 62 -0.40 -34.24 -15.23
N ILE A 63 -0.49 -34.37 -13.90
CA ILE A 63 -1.33 -33.49 -13.07
C ILE A 63 -0.86 -32.04 -13.21
N ARG A 64 0.45 -31.79 -13.09
CA ARG A 64 1.00 -30.43 -13.18
C ARG A 64 0.86 -29.87 -14.59
N LYS A 65 1.02 -30.69 -15.64
CA LYS A 65 0.80 -30.26 -17.03
C LYS A 65 -0.64 -29.81 -17.24
N VAL A 66 -1.62 -30.59 -16.77
CA VAL A 66 -3.05 -30.28 -16.92
C VAL A 66 -3.45 -29.05 -16.11
N LYS A 67 -2.93 -28.87 -14.89
CA LYS A 67 -3.36 -27.77 -14.01
C LYS A 67 -2.57 -26.48 -14.19
N LEU A 68 -1.27 -26.53 -14.49
CA LEU A 68 -0.40 -25.35 -14.51
C LEU A 68 -0.22 -24.73 -15.90
N ILE A 69 -0.06 -25.53 -16.95
CA ILE A 69 0.19 -24.99 -18.30
C ILE A 69 -0.95 -24.08 -18.77
N PRO A 70 -2.25 -24.40 -18.57
CA PRO A 70 -3.32 -23.50 -18.96
C PRO A 70 -3.25 -22.14 -18.24
N LEU A 71 -2.85 -22.15 -16.96
CA LEU A 71 -2.68 -20.91 -16.18
C LEU A 71 -1.50 -20.10 -16.73
N LEU A 72 -0.34 -20.74 -16.94
CA LEU A 72 0.84 -20.08 -17.49
C LEU A 72 0.59 -19.53 -18.90
N ASN A 73 -0.10 -20.26 -19.77
CA ASN A 73 -0.47 -19.77 -21.10
C ASN A 73 -1.27 -18.47 -21.00
N LYS A 74 -2.27 -18.40 -20.11
CA LYS A 74 -3.05 -17.16 -19.90
C LYS A 74 -2.22 -16.01 -19.33
N VAL A 75 -1.15 -16.27 -18.58
CA VAL A 75 -0.23 -15.22 -18.11
C VAL A 75 0.52 -14.59 -19.28
N TYR A 76 0.97 -15.41 -20.24
CA TYR A 76 1.80 -14.96 -21.37
C TYR A 76 1.01 -14.54 -22.62
N ASP A 77 -0.28 -14.89 -22.71
CA ASP A 77 -1.12 -14.52 -23.87
C ASP A 77 -1.56 -13.05 -23.82
N HIS A 78 -1.34 -12.34 -22.70
CA HIS A 78 -1.71 -10.93 -22.42
C HIS A 78 -3.20 -10.56 -22.64
N SER A 79 -3.99 -11.51 -23.13
CA SER A 79 -5.40 -11.42 -23.49
C SER A 79 -6.29 -11.68 -22.27
N GLY A 80 -7.51 -11.13 -22.31
CA GLY A 80 -8.52 -11.38 -21.29
C GLY A 80 -9.02 -10.10 -20.59
N THR A 81 -10.26 -10.19 -20.13
CA THR A 81 -10.95 -9.16 -19.36
C THR A 81 -10.33 -8.97 -17.98
N LEU A 82 -10.60 -7.84 -17.33
CA LEU A 82 -10.08 -7.55 -15.98
C LEU A 82 -10.48 -8.65 -14.97
N ASP A 83 -11.72 -9.15 -15.06
CA ASP A 83 -12.23 -10.19 -14.16
C ASP A 83 -11.54 -11.54 -14.40
N GLU A 84 -11.27 -11.90 -15.66
CA GLU A 84 -10.49 -13.09 -15.98
C GLU A 84 -9.05 -13.01 -15.45
N LYS A 85 -8.43 -11.83 -15.53
CA LYS A 85 -7.08 -11.61 -14.99
C LYS A 85 -7.06 -11.65 -13.45
N LYS A 86 -8.10 -11.12 -12.77
CA LYS A 86 -8.28 -11.25 -11.31
C LYS A 86 -8.39 -12.71 -10.88
N GLU A 87 -9.25 -13.48 -11.55
CA GLU A 87 -9.45 -14.90 -11.27
C GLU A 87 -8.18 -15.73 -11.57
N LEU A 88 -7.46 -15.40 -12.65
CA LEU A 88 -6.18 -16.01 -12.97
C LEU A 88 -5.16 -15.77 -11.84
N LYS A 89 -5.01 -14.53 -11.39
CA LYS A 89 -4.11 -14.18 -10.28
C LYS A 89 -4.46 -14.93 -9.01
N LYS A 90 -5.75 -15.01 -8.66
CA LYS A 90 -6.23 -15.80 -7.52
C LYS A 90 -5.83 -17.27 -7.65
N LYS A 91 -6.10 -17.90 -8.80
CA LYS A 91 -5.72 -19.31 -9.04
C LYS A 91 -4.22 -19.54 -8.95
N LEU A 92 -3.39 -18.61 -9.41
CA LEU A 92 -1.94 -18.70 -9.29
C LEU A 92 -1.48 -18.58 -7.83
N LEU A 93 -2.09 -17.68 -7.05
CA LEU A 93 -1.79 -17.53 -5.62
C LEU A 93 -2.23 -18.73 -4.77
N GLU A 94 -3.30 -19.44 -5.18
CA GLU A 94 -3.79 -20.64 -4.51
C GLU A 94 -3.12 -21.94 -5.01
N PHE A 95 -2.46 -21.90 -6.18
CA PHE A 95 -1.82 -23.06 -6.80
C PHE A 95 -0.78 -23.79 -5.92
N PRO A 96 0.02 -23.13 -5.06
CA PRO A 96 0.91 -23.82 -4.14
C PRO A 96 0.18 -24.84 -3.24
N LEU A 97 -1.05 -24.55 -2.80
CA LEU A 97 -1.86 -25.50 -2.03
C LEU A 97 -2.24 -26.72 -2.86
N VAL A 98 -2.55 -26.52 -4.14
CA VAL A 98 -2.83 -27.63 -5.07
C VAL A 98 -1.62 -28.55 -5.19
N VAL A 99 -0.39 -27.99 -5.22
CA VAL A 99 0.85 -28.79 -5.24
C VAL A 99 1.05 -29.52 -3.91
N LEU A 100 0.77 -28.88 -2.78
CA LEU A 100 0.87 -29.52 -1.46
C LEU A 100 -0.01 -30.79 -1.38
N PHE A 101 -1.28 -30.69 -1.82
CA PHE A 101 -2.18 -31.85 -1.87
C PHE A 101 -1.74 -32.89 -2.90
N ASP A 102 -1.30 -32.45 -4.08
CA ASP A 102 -0.77 -33.32 -5.14
C ASP A 102 0.39 -34.19 -4.61
N ILE A 103 1.41 -33.57 -4.01
CA ILE A 103 2.56 -34.30 -3.45
C ILE A 103 2.13 -35.25 -2.32
N SER A 104 1.19 -34.82 -1.47
CA SER A 104 0.72 -35.64 -0.36
C SER A 104 0.03 -36.92 -0.85
N ILE A 105 -0.89 -36.78 -1.81
CA ILE A 105 -1.57 -37.93 -2.44
C ILE A 105 -0.56 -38.78 -3.22
N ARG A 106 0.41 -38.16 -3.89
CA ARG A 106 1.41 -38.85 -4.70
C ARG A 106 2.32 -39.75 -3.88
N TRP A 107 2.70 -39.35 -2.66
CA TRP A 107 3.43 -40.23 -1.75
C TRP A 107 2.61 -41.45 -1.33
N ILE A 108 1.31 -41.29 -1.11
CA ILE A 108 0.42 -42.41 -0.77
C ILE A 108 0.28 -43.35 -1.97
N VAL A 109 0.02 -42.82 -3.15
CA VAL A 109 -0.27 -43.62 -4.36
C VAL A 109 1.00 -44.25 -4.93
N ALA A 110 2.06 -43.46 -5.13
CA ALA A 110 3.32 -43.95 -5.72
C ALA A 110 4.22 -44.66 -4.70
N GLY A 111 4.24 -44.19 -3.45
CA GLY A 111 4.90 -44.92 -2.36
C GLY A 111 4.15 -46.21 -2.02
N GLY A 112 2.82 -46.17 -1.99
CA GLY A 112 1.99 -47.35 -1.79
C GLY A 112 2.15 -48.38 -2.91
N SER A 113 2.23 -47.95 -4.18
CA SER A 113 2.51 -48.87 -5.29
C SER A 113 3.91 -49.48 -5.20
N ALA A 114 4.93 -48.70 -4.82
CA ALA A 114 6.27 -49.22 -4.55
C ALA A 114 6.23 -50.27 -3.43
N PHE A 115 5.52 -50.00 -2.34
CA PHE A 115 5.35 -50.94 -1.24
C PHE A 115 4.64 -52.24 -1.69
N ILE A 116 3.56 -52.13 -2.46
CA ILE A 116 2.85 -53.30 -3.02
C ILE A 116 3.79 -54.12 -3.92
N ILE A 117 4.55 -53.48 -4.80
CA ILE A 117 5.54 -54.19 -5.64
C ILE A 117 6.55 -54.92 -4.75
N PHE A 118 7.04 -54.25 -3.71
CA PHE A 118 8.04 -54.81 -2.80
C PHE A 118 7.56 -56.06 -2.07
N ILE A 119 6.36 -56.04 -1.48
CA ILE A 119 5.79 -57.20 -0.76
C ILE A 119 5.42 -58.37 -1.69
N ASN A 120 5.21 -58.12 -2.99
CA ASN A 120 4.95 -59.18 -3.97
C ASN A 120 6.23 -59.85 -4.47
N LEU A 121 7.37 -59.16 -4.36
CA LEU A 121 8.68 -59.67 -4.77
C LEU A 121 9.45 -60.34 -3.63
N THR A 122 9.01 -60.19 -2.38
CA THR A 122 9.75 -60.64 -1.20
C THR A 122 8.84 -61.15 -0.10
N GLU A 123 9.29 -62.18 0.61
CA GLU A 123 8.68 -62.59 1.87
C GLU A 123 9.26 -61.76 3.02
N LEU A 124 8.38 -61.11 3.78
CA LEU A 124 8.73 -60.20 4.86
C LEU A 124 8.08 -60.64 6.16
N LYS A 125 8.81 -60.47 7.28
CA LYS A 125 8.21 -60.55 8.61
C LYS A 125 7.22 -59.40 8.78
N PHE A 126 6.21 -59.57 9.63
CA PHE A 126 5.22 -58.51 9.92
C PHE A 126 5.88 -57.19 10.33
N VAL A 127 6.97 -57.26 11.10
CA VAL A 127 7.69 -56.06 11.53
C VAL A 127 8.37 -55.37 10.34
N GLU A 128 9.11 -56.10 9.49
CA GLU A 128 9.76 -55.57 8.27
C GLU A 128 8.74 -54.94 7.31
N MET A 129 7.54 -55.51 7.22
CA MET A 129 6.44 -54.98 6.41
C MET A 129 6.01 -53.57 6.83
N LEU A 130 6.18 -53.19 8.11
CA LEU A 130 5.82 -51.86 8.60
C LEU A 130 6.90 -50.79 8.34
N ALA A 131 8.15 -51.16 8.00
CA ALA A 131 9.25 -50.21 7.81
C ALA A 131 8.94 -49.19 6.71
N LEU A 132 8.66 -49.68 5.52
CA LEU A 132 8.45 -48.85 4.34
C LEU A 132 7.21 -47.96 4.47
N PRO A 133 6.03 -48.45 4.91
CA PRO A 133 4.89 -47.58 5.15
C PRO A 133 5.18 -46.46 6.15
N VAL A 134 5.87 -46.75 7.26
CA VAL A 134 6.25 -45.71 8.24
C VAL A 134 7.14 -44.65 7.59
N ALA A 135 8.15 -45.06 6.83
CA ALA A 135 9.06 -44.14 6.16
C ALA A 135 8.35 -43.30 5.09
N ILE A 136 7.54 -43.93 4.24
CA ILE A 136 6.73 -43.28 3.19
C ILE A 136 5.80 -42.22 3.81
N LEU A 137 5.05 -42.58 4.85
CA LEU A 137 4.12 -41.66 5.51
C LEU A 137 4.86 -40.50 6.19
N SER A 138 6.01 -40.79 6.80
CA SER A 138 6.82 -39.77 7.47
C SER A 138 7.45 -38.76 6.50
N ALA A 139 7.66 -39.14 5.24
CA ALA A 139 8.22 -38.26 4.20
C ALA A 139 7.19 -37.29 3.60
N ILE A 140 5.88 -37.52 3.82
CA ILE A 140 4.79 -36.71 3.26
C ILE A 140 4.89 -35.23 3.67
N PRO A 141 4.96 -34.87 4.97
CA PRO A 141 4.80 -33.49 5.37
C PRO A 141 5.95 -32.62 4.85
N ILE A 142 7.18 -33.11 4.97
CA ILE A 142 8.36 -32.37 4.50
C ILE A 142 8.37 -32.21 2.98
N SER A 143 7.99 -33.27 2.25
CA SER A 143 7.95 -33.23 0.79
C SER A 143 6.92 -32.24 0.27
N ALA A 144 5.72 -32.26 0.87
CA ALA A 144 4.61 -31.43 0.44
C ALA A 144 4.87 -29.93 0.74
N LEU A 145 5.46 -29.61 1.89
CA LEU A 145 5.75 -28.22 2.28
C LEU A 145 6.88 -27.60 1.49
N VAL A 146 7.97 -28.34 1.23
CA VAL A 146 9.05 -27.80 0.40
C VAL A 146 8.57 -27.58 -1.04
N ALA A 147 7.78 -28.51 -1.59
CA ALA A 147 7.16 -28.33 -2.91
C ALA A 147 6.20 -27.13 -2.95
N TYR A 148 5.46 -26.88 -1.86
CA TYR A 148 4.66 -25.67 -1.68
C TYR A 148 5.53 -24.40 -1.78
N PHE A 149 6.62 -24.30 -1.00
CA PHE A 149 7.47 -23.10 -0.99
C PHE A 149 8.22 -22.87 -2.31
N ILE A 150 8.69 -23.93 -2.95
CA ILE A 150 9.29 -23.85 -4.29
C ILE A 150 8.27 -23.32 -5.31
N THR A 151 7.03 -23.80 -5.23
CA THR A 151 5.94 -23.34 -6.11
C THR A 151 5.56 -21.90 -5.84
N GLU A 152 5.40 -21.53 -4.58
CA GLU A 152 5.03 -20.17 -4.17
C GLU A 152 6.08 -19.14 -4.61
N SER A 153 7.35 -19.39 -4.30
CA SER A 153 8.45 -18.49 -4.70
C SER A 153 8.54 -18.33 -6.22
N PHE A 154 8.38 -19.43 -6.96
CA PHE A 154 8.34 -19.40 -8.41
C PHE A 154 7.15 -18.61 -8.97
N LEU A 155 5.94 -18.84 -8.45
CA LEU A 155 4.75 -18.14 -8.94
C LEU A 155 4.77 -16.67 -8.54
N ALA A 156 5.35 -16.31 -7.39
CA ALA A 156 5.56 -14.91 -7.05
C ALA A 156 6.48 -14.20 -8.05
N GLU A 157 7.53 -14.87 -8.56
CA GLU A 157 8.39 -14.37 -9.65
C GLU A 157 7.57 -14.15 -10.93
N VAL A 158 6.74 -15.14 -11.33
CA VAL A 158 5.89 -15.07 -12.53
C VAL A 158 4.83 -13.96 -12.44
N ILE A 159 4.15 -13.84 -11.31
CA ILE A 159 3.15 -12.78 -11.07
C ILE A 159 3.84 -11.42 -11.08
N SER A 160 5.03 -11.31 -10.48
CA SER A 160 5.81 -10.07 -10.46
C SER A 160 6.23 -9.59 -11.85
N SER A 161 6.54 -10.53 -12.76
CA SER A 161 7.00 -10.21 -14.12
C SER A 161 5.88 -9.97 -15.14
N SER A 162 4.61 -10.11 -14.73
CA SER A 162 3.46 -9.97 -15.62
C SER A 162 2.59 -8.76 -15.25
N GLU A 163 1.68 -8.39 -16.16
CA GLU A 163 0.65 -7.37 -15.91
C GLU A 163 -0.24 -7.70 -14.70
N LEU A 164 -0.27 -8.97 -14.29
CA LEU A 164 -1.00 -9.41 -13.09
C LEU A 164 -0.46 -8.76 -11.81
N SER A 165 0.79 -8.31 -11.79
CA SER A 165 1.37 -7.61 -10.63
C SER A 165 0.50 -6.41 -10.22
N GLU A 166 -0.03 -5.66 -11.20
CA GLU A 166 -0.82 -4.45 -10.99
C GLU A 166 -2.29 -4.69 -10.63
N ILE A 167 -2.78 -5.91 -10.85
CA ILE A 167 -4.20 -6.22 -10.71
C ILE A 167 -4.53 -6.51 -9.25
N GLU A 168 -5.50 -5.78 -8.72
CA GLU A 168 -5.98 -5.97 -7.37
C GLU A 168 -6.92 -7.17 -7.29
N VAL A 169 -6.64 -8.05 -6.34
CA VAL A 169 -7.52 -9.17 -5.99
C VAL A 169 -8.21 -8.82 -4.68
N GLU A 170 -9.45 -8.36 -4.79
CA GLU A 170 -10.34 -8.21 -3.65
C GLU A 170 -10.72 -9.60 -3.13
N ASN A 171 -10.72 -9.78 -1.80
CA ASN A 171 -10.99 -11.07 -1.13
C ASN A 171 -9.97 -12.18 -1.43
N LEU A 172 -8.69 -11.91 -1.15
CA LEU A 172 -7.78 -12.99 -0.79
C LEU A 172 -8.40 -13.75 0.38
N THR A 173 -8.67 -15.03 0.17
CA THR A 173 -9.38 -15.89 1.12
C THR A 173 -8.76 -15.76 2.52
N THR A 174 -9.61 -15.58 3.54
CA THR A 174 -9.20 -15.38 4.94
C THR A 174 -8.37 -16.53 5.51
N ASP A 175 -8.38 -17.69 4.84
CA ASP A 175 -7.66 -18.90 5.22
C ASP A 175 -6.29 -19.06 4.55
N SER A 176 -5.60 -17.92 4.30
CA SER A 176 -4.20 -17.88 3.92
C SER A 176 -3.36 -18.78 4.84
N PHE A 177 -2.56 -19.69 4.27
CA PHE A 177 -1.63 -20.53 5.02
C PHE A 177 -0.57 -19.64 5.68
N SER A 178 -0.85 -19.21 6.91
CA SER A 178 -0.05 -18.22 7.66
C SER A 178 1.41 -18.63 7.81
N ILE A 179 2.33 -17.66 7.86
CA ILE A 179 3.77 -17.89 8.10
C ILE A 179 4.00 -18.73 9.37
N THR A 180 3.26 -18.48 10.45
CA THR A 180 3.39 -19.27 11.68
C THR A 180 3.02 -20.73 11.46
N ARG A 181 1.87 -21.01 10.81
CA ARG A 181 1.46 -22.38 10.44
C ARG A 181 2.49 -23.02 9.49
N ARG A 182 3.01 -22.27 8.51
CA ARG A 182 4.06 -22.73 7.57
C ARG A 182 5.30 -23.23 8.31
N ILE A 183 5.84 -22.43 9.23
CA ILE A 183 7.02 -22.78 10.02
C ILE A 183 6.72 -23.97 10.93
N LEU A 184 5.56 -23.96 11.61
CA LEU A 184 5.15 -25.05 12.50
C LEU A 184 5.07 -26.38 11.75
N PHE A 185 4.36 -26.44 10.62
CA PHE A 185 4.24 -27.69 9.85
C PHE A 185 5.57 -28.13 9.24
N LEU A 186 6.47 -27.19 8.89
CA LEU A 186 7.81 -27.54 8.39
C LEU A 186 8.63 -28.22 9.50
N VAL A 187 8.66 -27.61 10.70
CA VAL A 187 9.36 -28.16 11.86
C VAL A 187 8.76 -29.51 12.24
N LEU A 188 7.43 -29.62 12.30
CA LEU A 188 6.74 -30.89 12.56
C LEU A 188 7.09 -31.94 11.52
N GLY A 189 7.13 -31.59 10.23
CA GLY A 189 7.52 -32.52 9.17
C GLY A 189 8.95 -33.05 9.31
N LEU A 190 9.90 -32.17 9.65
CA LEU A 190 11.28 -32.54 9.92
C LEU A 190 11.43 -33.44 11.17
N VAL A 191 10.66 -33.14 12.22
CA VAL A 191 10.64 -33.97 13.44
C VAL A 191 9.99 -35.32 13.17
N ILE A 192 8.89 -35.38 12.40
CA ILE A 192 8.18 -36.62 12.07
C ILE A 192 9.09 -37.59 11.32
N ILE A 193 9.75 -37.15 10.23
CA ILE A 193 10.64 -38.02 9.45
C ILE A 193 11.81 -38.54 10.31
N THR A 194 12.44 -37.66 11.08
CA THR A 194 13.59 -38.02 11.93
C THR A 194 13.17 -38.97 13.06
N THR A 195 12.09 -38.66 13.76
CA THR A 195 11.59 -39.44 14.91
C THR A 195 11.05 -40.79 14.46
N ALA A 196 10.34 -40.86 13.33
CA ALA A 196 9.86 -42.12 12.78
C ALA A 196 11.02 -43.05 12.43
N ILE A 197 12.05 -42.54 11.75
CA ILE A 197 13.24 -43.30 11.37
C ILE A 197 14.00 -43.78 12.61
N ILE A 198 14.37 -42.86 13.53
CA ILE A 198 15.14 -43.22 14.72
C ILE A 198 14.35 -44.13 15.65
N GLY A 199 13.07 -43.83 15.89
CA GLY A 199 12.20 -44.62 16.75
C GLY A 199 12.04 -46.05 16.25
N TYR A 200 11.89 -46.23 14.94
CA TYR A 200 11.79 -47.56 14.35
C TYR A 200 13.13 -48.33 14.40
N LEU A 201 14.27 -47.66 14.17
CA LEU A 201 15.59 -48.28 14.35
C LEU A 201 15.81 -48.73 15.80
N LEU A 202 15.47 -47.90 16.79
CA LEU A 202 15.58 -48.25 18.21
C LEU A 202 14.68 -49.43 18.59
N TYR A 203 13.46 -49.47 18.06
CA TYR A 203 12.55 -50.60 18.24
C TYR A 203 13.19 -51.90 17.74
N PHE A 204 13.76 -51.90 16.54
CA PHE A 204 14.43 -53.08 15.98
C PHE A 204 15.64 -53.55 16.77
N VAL A 205 16.48 -52.61 17.24
CA VAL A 205 17.65 -52.93 18.07
C VAL A 205 17.22 -53.56 19.40
N THR A 206 16.10 -53.09 19.97
CA THR A 206 15.58 -53.59 21.26
C THR A 206 14.98 -54.98 21.14
N VAL A 207 14.26 -55.27 20.05
CA VAL A 207 13.65 -56.59 19.80
C VAL A 207 14.71 -57.66 19.45
N GLY A 208 15.93 -57.25 19.08
CA GLY A 208 17.05 -58.17 18.81
C GLY A 208 16.96 -58.88 17.45
N ASP A 209 16.03 -58.46 16.59
CA ASP A 209 15.77 -59.08 15.28
C ASP A 209 16.75 -58.65 14.18
N LEU A 210 17.56 -57.60 14.40
CA LEU A 210 18.52 -57.08 13.43
C LEU A 210 19.95 -57.00 14.00
N VAL A 211 20.87 -57.74 13.39
CA VAL A 211 22.32 -57.53 13.59
C VAL A 211 22.82 -56.49 12.58
N ILE A 212 22.51 -55.22 12.81
CA ILE A 212 23.06 -54.13 12.00
C ILE A 212 24.55 -54.01 12.32
N LYS A 213 25.40 -54.54 11.44
CA LYS A 213 26.85 -54.29 11.51
C LYS A 213 27.09 -52.79 11.32
N ASN A 214 27.86 -52.19 12.23
CA ASN A 214 28.24 -50.78 12.16
C ASN A 214 27.05 -49.79 12.16
N ILE A 215 26.14 -49.93 13.13
CA ILE A 215 25.00 -49.01 13.32
C ILE A 215 25.38 -47.52 13.27
N LEU A 216 26.57 -47.16 13.74
CA LEU A 216 27.09 -45.78 13.69
C LEU A 216 27.19 -45.23 12.27
N ILE A 217 27.57 -46.04 11.27
CA ILE A 217 27.67 -45.61 9.87
C ILE A 217 26.27 -45.28 9.34
N HIS A 218 25.28 -46.14 9.64
CA HIS A 218 23.90 -45.94 9.20
C HIS A 218 23.27 -44.69 9.82
N ILE A 219 23.52 -44.45 11.11
CA ILE A 219 23.12 -43.21 11.79
C ILE A 219 23.76 -41.99 11.11
N PHE A 220 25.06 -42.05 10.79
CA PHE A 220 25.76 -40.94 10.14
C PHE A 220 25.19 -40.63 8.73
N VAL A 221 24.91 -41.65 7.93
CA VAL A 221 24.32 -41.48 6.59
C VAL A 221 22.90 -40.90 6.68
N LEU A 222 22.06 -41.39 7.59
CA LEU A 222 20.72 -40.83 7.82
C LEU A 222 20.77 -39.39 8.31
N LEU A 223 21.74 -39.06 9.18
CA LEU A 223 21.97 -37.69 9.63
C LEU A 223 22.38 -36.78 8.46
N ALA A 224 23.27 -37.24 7.59
CA ALA A 224 23.69 -36.47 6.41
C ALA A 224 22.51 -36.15 5.47
N PHE A 225 21.64 -37.13 5.18
CA PHE A 225 20.45 -36.88 4.39
C PHE A 225 19.44 -35.93 5.07
N ASN A 226 19.27 -36.06 6.39
CA ASN A 226 18.43 -35.12 7.15
C ASN A 226 18.97 -33.69 7.09
N LEU A 227 20.30 -33.50 7.21
CA LEU A 227 20.93 -32.18 7.06
C LEU A 227 20.70 -31.59 5.68
N ILE A 228 20.80 -32.40 4.61
CA ILE A 228 20.49 -31.96 3.23
C ILE A 228 19.02 -31.53 3.14
N THR A 229 18.10 -32.30 3.71
CA THR A 229 16.67 -31.98 3.73
C THR A 229 16.41 -30.66 4.47
N VAL A 230 16.98 -30.49 5.66
CA VAL A 230 16.89 -29.24 6.43
C VAL A 230 17.43 -28.06 5.63
N PHE A 231 18.60 -28.21 5.00
CA PHE A 231 19.21 -27.14 4.21
C PHE A 231 18.30 -26.69 3.06
N ILE A 232 17.75 -27.62 2.28
CA ILE A 232 16.85 -27.30 1.17
C ILE A 232 15.54 -26.69 1.68
N SER A 233 14.99 -27.22 2.77
CA SER A 233 13.77 -26.71 3.41
C SER A 233 13.92 -25.27 3.88
N VAL A 234 15.00 -24.97 4.62
CA VAL A 234 15.30 -23.63 5.11
C VAL A 234 15.48 -22.66 3.94
N ASN A 235 16.26 -23.03 2.92
CA ASN A 235 16.45 -22.15 1.77
C ASN A 235 15.14 -21.85 1.03
N SER A 236 14.25 -22.86 0.90
CA SER A 236 12.97 -22.72 0.22
C SER A 236 12.01 -21.79 0.96
N ILE A 237 11.86 -21.97 2.28
CA ILE A 237 11.00 -21.10 3.10
C ILE A 237 11.59 -19.69 3.21
N SER A 238 12.90 -19.55 3.37
CA SER A 238 13.58 -18.25 3.40
C SER A 238 13.38 -17.49 2.10
N THR A 239 13.46 -18.16 0.95
CA THR A 239 13.19 -17.52 -0.34
C THR A 239 11.76 -17.00 -0.42
N SER A 240 10.77 -17.81 -0.01
CA SER A 240 9.35 -17.38 0.02
C SER A 240 9.14 -16.17 0.94
N ILE A 241 9.67 -16.21 2.16
CA ILE A 241 9.56 -15.12 3.14
C ILE A 241 10.25 -13.84 2.63
N ASN A 242 11.47 -13.96 2.10
CA ASN A 242 12.25 -12.82 1.62
C ASN A 242 11.56 -12.09 0.47
N ILE A 243 10.83 -12.81 -0.40
CA ILE A 243 10.03 -12.17 -1.45
C ILE A 243 8.98 -11.26 -0.82
N GLY A 244 8.23 -11.73 0.18
CA GLY A 244 7.23 -10.92 0.89
C GLY A 244 7.85 -9.70 1.59
N ILE A 245 8.92 -9.91 2.36
CA ILE A 245 9.63 -8.85 3.10
C ILE A 245 10.16 -7.76 2.15
N ASN A 246 10.88 -8.16 1.09
CA ASN A 246 11.49 -7.20 0.17
C ASN A 246 10.43 -6.38 -0.58
N ARG A 247 9.25 -6.95 -0.85
CA ARG A 247 8.13 -6.23 -1.48
C ARG A 247 7.54 -5.18 -0.55
N VAL A 248 7.29 -5.55 0.71
CA VAL A 248 6.82 -4.61 1.74
C VAL A 248 7.85 -3.50 1.95
N SER A 249 9.12 -3.87 2.17
CA SER A 249 10.19 -2.91 2.42
C SER A 249 10.39 -1.96 1.24
N GLY A 250 10.42 -2.48 0.01
CA GLY A 250 10.56 -1.64 -1.19
C GLY A 250 9.37 -0.70 -1.41
N THR A 251 8.17 -1.12 -1.02
CA THR A 251 6.98 -0.26 -1.06
C THR A 251 7.07 0.87 -0.04
N LEU A 252 7.49 0.56 1.18
CA LEU A 252 7.68 1.55 2.22
C LEU A 252 8.80 2.53 1.88
N ASP A 253 9.89 2.08 1.24
CA ASP A 253 10.97 2.97 0.77
C ASP A 253 10.46 3.96 -0.30
N LYS A 254 9.64 3.50 -1.24
CA LYS A 254 8.99 4.39 -2.23
C LYS A 254 8.10 5.43 -1.55
N LEU A 255 7.27 4.99 -0.60
CA LEU A 255 6.40 5.87 0.17
C LEU A 255 7.21 6.90 0.98
N ALA A 256 8.31 6.49 1.61
CA ALA A 256 9.19 7.37 2.38
C ALA A 256 9.86 8.44 1.51
N ARG A 257 10.09 8.15 0.22
CA ARG A 257 10.59 9.13 -0.77
C ARG A 257 9.49 10.03 -1.34
N GLY A 258 8.24 9.89 -0.89
CA GLY A 258 7.10 10.64 -1.40
C GLY A 258 6.51 10.10 -2.70
N ASP A 259 6.98 8.95 -3.20
CA ASP A 259 6.37 8.29 -4.36
C ASP A 259 5.13 7.51 -3.92
N MET A 260 3.98 8.15 -4.10
CA MET A 260 2.65 7.56 -3.88
C MET A 260 1.98 7.19 -5.20
N SER A 261 2.67 7.32 -6.34
CA SER A 261 2.13 7.05 -7.67
C SER A 261 2.22 5.56 -8.04
N GLY A 262 3.14 4.84 -7.39
CA GLY A 262 3.38 3.43 -7.65
C GLY A 262 2.21 2.53 -7.24
N LYS A 263 1.75 1.70 -8.18
CA LYS A 263 0.87 0.57 -7.86
C LYS A 263 1.66 -0.45 -7.03
N ILE A 264 1.07 -0.92 -5.93
CA ILE A 264 1.74 -1.82 -4.99
C ILE A 264 1.33 -3.27 -5.32
N PRO A 265 2.22 -4.11 -5.87
CA PRO A 265 1.84 -5.42 -6.35
C PRO A 265 1.68 -6.41 -5.20
N ILE A 266 0.52 -7.09 -5.16
CA ILE A 266 0.29 -8.21 -4.26
C ILE A 266 0.71 -9.50 -4.97
N VAL A 267 1.71 -10.21 -4.44
CA VAL A 267 2.30 -11.39 -5.07
C VAL A 267 2.30 -12.63 -4.16
N THR A 268 1.86 -12.46 -2.91
CA THR A 268 1.70 -13.54 -1.93
C THR A 268 0.28 -13.52 -1.35
N ASN A 269 -0.22 -14.69 -0.97
CA ASN A 269 -1.50 -14.84 -0.27
C ASN A 269 -1.25 -15.23 1.19
N ASP A 270 -0.53 -14.36 1.91
CA ASP A 270 -0.15 -14.52 3.32
C ASP A 270 -0.17 -13.16 4.05
N GLU A 271 0.42 -13.10 5.23
CA GLU A 271 0.50 -11.90 6.06
C GLU A 271 1.19 -10.73 5.35
N PHE A 272 2.16 -10.98 4.47
CA PHE A 272 2.80 -9.93 3.69
C PHE A 272 1.85 -9.36 2.64
N GLY A 273 1.03 -10.20 2.01
CA GLY A 273 -0.04 -9.75 1.11
C GLY A 273 -1.07 -8.87 1.82
N LYS A 274 -1.46 -9.26 3.05
CA LYS A 274 -2.34 -8.43 3.91
C LYS A 274 -1.68 -7.12 4.32
N MET A 275 -0.38 -7.14 4.62
CA MET A 275 0.38 -5.93 4.95
C MET A 275 0.43 -4.95 3.78
N ILE A 276 0.67 -5.45 2.55
CA ILE A 276 0.61 -4.65 1.32
C ILE A 276 -0.76 -3.99 1.16
N LEU A 277 -1.86 -4.75 1.37
CA LEU A 277 -3.22 -4.21 1.32
C LEU A 277 -3.46 -3.08 2.34
N ASN A 278 -2.95 -3.24 3.56
CA ASN A 278 -3.06 -2.20 4.58
C ASN A 278 -2.21 -0.97 4.25
N ILE A 279 -0.98 -1.16 3.73
CA ILE A 279 -0.14 -0.05 3.26
C ILE A 279 -0.85 0.72 2.15
N LYS A 280 -1.53 0.02 1.23
CA LYS A 280 -2.32 0.67 0.18
C LYS A 280 -3.40 1.60 0.74
N LYS A 281 -4.17 1.15 1.74
CA LYS A 281 -5.17 2.00 2.40
C LYS A 281 -4.55 3.25 3.03
N VAL A 282 -3.35 3.12 3.61
CA VAL A 282 -2.59 4.25 4.14
C VAL A 282 -2.20 5.21 3.02
N VAL A 283 -1.67 4.71 1.90
CA VAL A 283 -1.31 5.53 0.73
C VAL A 283 -2.53 6.29 0.20
N GLU A 284 -3.68 5.63 0.03
CA GLU A 284 -4.92 6.27 -0.42
C GLU A 284 -5.38 7.38 0.54
N SER A 285 -5.28 7.16 1.85
CA SER A 285 -5.59 8.19 2.85
C SER A 285 -4.63 9.37 2.77
N ILE A 286 -3.33 9.15 2.60
CA ILE A 286 -2.35 10.23 2.45
C ILE A 286 -2.62 11.02 1.16
N GLN A 287 -2.89 10.34 0.04
CA GLN A 287 -3.25 11.00 -1.22
C GLN A 287 -4.49 11.90 -1.07
N LYS A 288 -5.51 11.46 -0.34
CA LYS A 288 -6.69 12.29 -0.01
C LYS A 288 -6.30 13.53 0.78
N VAL A 289 -5.48 13.38 1.83
CA VAL A 289 -5.01 14.52 2.63
C VAL A 289 -4.21 15.52 1.79
N ILE A 290 -3.26 15.04 0.96
CA ILE A 290 -2.49 15.89 0.05
C ILE A 290 -3.41 16.64 -0.92
N SER A 291 -4.40 15.94 -1.49
CA SER A 291 -5.37 16.55 -2.41
C SER A 291 -6.16 17.66 -1.72
N SER A 292 -6.62 17.45 -0.48
CA SER A 292 -7.29 18.48 0.32
C SER A 292 -6.37 19.67 0.64
N VAL A 293 -5.10 19.44 0.96
CA VAL A 293 -4.12 20.50 1.22
C VAL A 293 -3.85 21.33 -0.04
N LEU A 294 -3.77 20.70 -1.20
CA LEU A 294 -3.58 21.39 -2.48
C LEU A 294 -4.78 22.28 -2.82
N ILE A 295 -6.01 21.78 -2.64
CA ILE A 295 -7.24 22.57 -2.84
C ILE A 295 -7.24 23.78 -1.89
N LEU A 296 -6.98 23.56 -0.60
CA LEU A 296 -6.97 24.64 0.39
C LEU A 296 -5.87 25.67 0.10
N SER A 297 -4.69 25.23 -0.34
CA SER A 297 -3.58 26.12 -0.70
C SER A 297 -3.92 26.98 -1.92
N ASN A 298 -4.61 26.40 -2.91
CA ASN A 298 -5.12 27.14 -4.05
C ASN A 298 -6.19 28.17 -3.66
N ASP A 299 -7.09 27.81 -2.74
CA ASP A 299 -8.08 28.75 -2.21
C ASP A 299 -7.41 29.92 -1.48
N VAL A 300 -6.39 29.64 -0.64
CA VAL A 300 -5.58 30.68 0.03
C VAL A 300 -4.91 31.60 -0.99
N ALA A 301 -4.36 31.06 -2.08
CA ALA A 301 -3.75 31.88 -3.14
C ALA A 301 -4.79 32.80 -3.82
N ILE A 302 -5.99 32.29 -4.11
CA ILE A 302 -7.10 33.08 -4.67
C ILE A 302 -7.55 34.17 -3.68
N TYR A 303 -7.65 33.85 -2.38
CA TYR A 303 -8.00 34.83 -1.36
C TYR A 303 -6.94 35.91 -1.20
N ALA A 304 -5.66 35.56 -1.28
CA ALA A 304 -4.56 36.53 -1.25
C ALA A 304 -4.63 37.48 -2.45
N GLU A 305 -4.90 36.97 -3.66
CA GLU A 305 -5.07 37.82 -4.86
C GLU A 305 -6.28 38.74 -4.74
N ARG A 306 -7.40 38.25 -4.19
CA ARG A 306 -8.60 39.07 -3.93
C ARG A 306 -8.34 40.14 -2.86
N LEU A 307 -7.57 39.81 -1.83
CA LEU A 307 -7.20 40.74 -0.77
C LEU A 307 -6.28 41.84 -1.29
N ASP A 308 -5.32 41.50 -2.15
CA ASP A 308 -4.42 42.46 -2.80
C ASP A 308 -5.23 43.46 -3.66
N ARG A 309 -6.14 42.96 -4.50
CA ARG A 309 -7.05 43.81 -5.29
C ARG A 309 -7.92 44.70 -4.42
N SER A 310 -8.49 44.16 -3.34
CA SER A 310 -9.31 44.92 -2.39
C SER A 310 -8.49 46.01 -1.69
N SER A 311 -7.25 45.70 -1.29
CA SER A 311 -6.33 46.66 -0.68
C SER A 311 -5.94 47.78 -1.65
N HIS A 312 -5.74 47.44 -2.92
CA HIS A 312 -5.47 48.44 -3.97
C HIS A 312 -6.66 49.40 -4.15
N SER A 313 -7.88 48.85 -4.24
CA SER A 313 -9.10 49.65 -4.34
C SER A 313 -9.38 50.48 -3.08
N LEU A 314 -9.03 49.96 -1.90
CA LEU A 314 -9.16 50.71 -0.65
C LEU A 314 -8.17 51.87 -0.64
N ASN A 315 -6.91 51.65 -1.01
CA ASN A 315 -5.89 52.69 -1.06
C ASN A 315 -6.25 53.81 -2.04
N THR A 316 -6.80 53.47 -3.22
CA THR A 316 -7.31 54.47 -4.16
C THR A 316 -8.50 55.23 -3.59
N GLY A 317 -9.45 54.54 -2.95
CA GLY A 317 -10.59 55.18 -2.28
C GLY A 317 -10.18 56.12 -1.14
N THR A 318 -9.25 55.69 -0.28
CA THR A 318 -8.69 56.50 0.80
C THR A 318 -7.96 57.74 0.24
N LYS A 319 -7.23 57.61 -0.88
CA LYS A 319 -6.60 58.74 -1.54
C LYS A 319 -7.63 59.77 -2.01
N SER A 320 -8.69 59.34 -2.71
CA SER A 320 -9.78 60.23 -3.14
C SER A 320 -10.50 60.88 -1.95
N GLN A 321 -10.66 60.16 -0.84
CA GLN A 321 -11.25 60.70 0.38
C GLN A 321 -10.34 61.76 1.02
N SER A 322 -9.03 61.54 1.06
CA SER A 322 -8.06 62.54 1.52
C SER A 322 -8.10 63.80 0.67
N GLU A 323 -8.17 63.67 -0.66
CA GLU A 323 -8.31 64.80 -1.58
C GLU A 323 -9.63 65.57 -1.38
N SER A 324 -10.71 64.84 -1.07
CA SER A 324 -12.02 65.44 -0.72
C SER A 324 -11.95 66.22 0.60
N VAL A 325 -11.31 65.65 1.63
CA VAL A 325 -11.10 66.33 2.92
C VAL A 325 -10.21 67.57 2.76
N GLU A 326 -9.18 67.51 1.93
CA GLU A 326 -8.35 68.66 1.60
C GLU A 326 -9.18 69.77 0.91
N SER A 327 -10.02 69.39 -0.05
CA SER A 327 -10.92 70.33 -0.74
C SER A 327 -11.94 70.97 0.20
N ILE A 328 -12.52 70.18 1.12
CA ILE A 328 -13.41 70.69 2.18
C ILE A 328 -12.66 71.64 3.10
N SER A 329 -11.43 71.31 3.50
CA SER A 329 -10.61 72.16 4.35
C SER A 329 -10.29 73.50 3.67
N LYS A 330 -9.98 73.47 2.37
CA LYS A 330 -9.82 74.69 1.54
C LYS A 330 -11.12 75.51 1.50
N ALA A 331 -12.26 74.86 1.25
CA ALA A 331 -13.56 75.51 1.22
C ALA A 331 -13.92 76.14 2.59
N LEU A 332 -13.66 75.43 3.70
CA LEU A 332 -13.80 75.96 5.05
C LEU A 332 -12.88 77.16 5.30
N GLY A 333 -11.64 77.12 4.79
CA GLY A 333 -10.72 78.27 4.82
C GLY A 333 -11.30 79.49 4.11
N ILE A 334 -11.89 79.29 2.92
CA ILE A 334 -12.60 80.35 2.18
C ILE A 334 -13.81 80.85 2.98
N ILE A 335 -14.64 79.96 3.53
CA ILE A 335 -15.80 80.34 4.35
C ILE A 335 -15.38 81.17 5.56
N LEU A 336 -14.33 80.76 6.29
CA LEU A 336 -13.81 81.53 7.42
C LEU A 336 -13.32 82.92 7.00
N SER A 337 -12.70 83.03 5.82
CA SER A 337 -12.31 84.33 5.25
C SER A 337 -13.52 85.18 4.90
N SER A 338 -14.57 84.58 4.32
CA SER A 338 -15.83 85.26 4.01
C SER A 338 -16.55 85.72 5.27
N ILE A 339 -16.59 84.92 6.34
CA ILE A 339 -17.16 85.30 7.65
C ILE A 339 -16.42 86.51 8.22
N LYS A 340 -15.08 86.53 8.17
CA LYS A 340 -14.30 87.71 8.57
C LYS A 340 -14.62 88.93 7.71
N GLY A 341 -14.83 88.74 6.41
CA GLY A 341 -15.28 89.79 5.50
C GLY A 341 -16.65 90.35 5.88
N ILE A 342 -17.62 89.47 6.19
CA ILE A 342 -18.96 89.87 6.66
C ILE A 342 -18.87 90.65 7.96
N ASP A 343 -18.09 90.19 8.96
CA ASP A 343 -17.89 90.93 10.22
C ASP A 343 -17.35 92.35 9.97
N SER A 344 -16.38 92.50 9.06
CA SER A 344 -15.85 93.80 8.66
C SER A 344 -16.92 94.68 7.98
N ILE A 345 -17.73 94.10 7.10
CA ILE A 345 -18.84 94.82 6.45
C ILE A 345 -19.87 95.24 7.50
N THR A 346 -20.26 94.37 8.42
CA THR A 346 -21.22 94.67 9.49
C THR A 346 -20.72 95.80 10.37
N LYS A 347 -19.44 95.80 10.79
CA LYS A 347 -18.83 96.91 11.53
C LYS A 347 -18.92 98.22 10.76
N THR A 348 -18.58 98.19 9.47
CA THR A 348 -18.67 99.37 8.59
C THR A 348 -20.12 99.85 8.44
N SER A 349 -21.08 98.93 8.25
CA SER A 349 -22.50 99.26 8.16
C SER A 349 -23.03 99.87 9.45
N VAL A 350 -22.63 99.36 10.62
CA VAL A 350 -23.00 99.97 11.91
C VAL A 350 -22.45 101.40 12.01
N GLU A 351 -21.23 101.64 11.55
CA GLU A 351 -20.64 102.98 11.51
C GLU A 351 -21.38 103.91 10.53
N ILE A 352 -21.74 103.42 9.35
CA ILE A 352 -22.56 104.16 8.36
C ILE A 352 -23.94 104.49 8.93
N VAL A 353 -24.61 103.54 9.60
CA VAL A 353 -25.91 103.79 10.23
C VAL A 353 -25.77 104.89 11.29
N LYS A 354 -24.73 104.82 12.13
CA LYS A 354 -24.44 105.86 13.13
C LYS A 354 -24.18 107.22 12.49
N GLN A 355 -23.42 107.29 11.39
CA GLN A 355 -23.22 108.52 10.63
C GLN A 355 -24.54 109.03 10.02
N THR A 356 -25.38 108.13 9.52
CA THR A 356 -26.68 108.47 8.93
C THR A 356 -27.64 109.02 9.98
N GLU A 357 -27.68 108.42 11.18
CA GLU A 357 -28.44 108.94 12.31
C GLU A 357 -27.97 110.35 12.73
N LEU A 358 -26.64 110.58 12.76
CA LEU A 358 -26.07 111.90 13.03
C LEU A 358 -26.48 112.93 11.96
N LEU A 359 -26.36 112.57 10.68
CA LEU A 359 -26.79 113.40 9.55
C LEU A 359 -28.29 113.69 9.61
N GLN A 360 -29.12 112.69 9.93
CA GLN A 360 -30.57 112.87 10.06
C GLN A 360 -30.92 113.82 11.21
N THR A 361 -30.20 113.72 12.33
CA THR A 361 -30.34 114.63 13.47
C THR A 361 -29.93 116.06 13.09
N GLN A 362 -28.84 116.22 12.32
CA GLN A 362 -28.42 117.51 11.79
C GLN A 362 -29.45 118.10 10.83
N LEU A 363 -29.95 117.31 9.89
CA LEU A 363 -31.00 117.73 8.95
C LEU A 363 -32.30 118.13 9.67
N GLN A 364 -32.69 117.41 10.72
CA GLN A 364 -33.82 117.81 11.55
C GLN A 364 -33.59 119.16 12.23
N LYS A 365 -32.38 119.39 12.78
CA LYS A 365 -32.01 120.70 13.35
C LYS A 365 -32.07 121.81 12.29
N GLU A 366 -31.47 121.60 11.13
CA GLU A 366 -31.50 122.58 10.03
C GLU A 366 -32.93 122.82 9.52
N ALA A 367 -33.76 121.80 9.40
CA ALA A 367 -35.16 121.94 9.00
C ALA A 367 -35.98 122.74 10.02
N VAL A 368 -35.71 122.57 11.32
CA VAL A 368 -36.32 123.38 12.39
C VAL A 368 -35.84 124.83 12.32
N GLU A 369 -34.55 125.06 12.10
CA GLU A 369 -34.02 126.42 11.90
C GLU A 369 -34.60 127.10 10.66
N LEU A 370 -34.69 126.38 9.54
CA LEU A 370 -35.31 126.86 8.30
C LEU A 370 -36.80 127.15 8.50
N SER A 371 -37.53 126.28 9.23
CA SER A 371 -38.93 126.50 9.60
C SER A 371 -39.10 127.75 10.45
N ASN A 372 -38.23 127.96 11.45
CA ASN A 372 -38.23 129.17 12.27
C ASN A 372 -37.89 130.43 11.46
N SER A 373 -36.95 130.34 10.51
CA SER A 373 -36.60 131.44 9.60
C SER A 373 -37.75 131.75 8.63
N SER A 374 -38.43 130.73 8.11
CA SER A 374 -39.64 130.86 7.28
C SER A 374 -40.78 131.53 8.05
N ALA A 375 -41.03 131.12 9.30
CA ALA A 375 -42.03 131.75 10.16
C ALA A 375 -41.75 133.25 10.38
N LYS A 376 -40.48 133.61 10.65
CA LYS A 376 -40.06 135.02 10.74
C LYS A 376 -40.25 135.78 9.42
N ALA A 377 -39.99 135.15 8.28
CA ALA A 377 -40.20 135.77 6.97
C ALA A 377 -41.70 135.96 6.64
N ILE A 378 -42.56 135.02 7.06
CA ILE A 378 -44.03 135.14 6.93
C ILE A 378 -44.57 136.26 7.82
N ASP A 379 -44.10 136.38 9.07
CA ASP A 379 -44.49 137.49 9.95
C ASP A 379 -44.02 138.84 9.40
N ALA A 380 -42.80 138.91 8.84
CA ALA A 380 -42.31 140.11 8.15
C ALA A 380 -43.16 140.45 6.90
N SER A 381 -43.60 139.44 6.15
CA SER A 381 -44.49 139.63 4.99
C SER A 381 -45.89 140.13 5.36
N LYS A 382 -46.43 139.75 6.53
CA LYS A 382 -47.73 140.26 7.00
C LYS A 382 -47.65 141.73 7.41
N LEU A 383 -46.53 142.17 7.98
CA LEU A 383 -46.29 143.58 8.35
C LEU A 383 -46.19 144.51 7.13
N THR A 384 -45.83 144.00 5.95
CA THR A 384 -45.75 144.80 4.72
C THR A 384 -47.07 144.96 3.96
N LEU A 385 -48.14 144.26 4.34
CA LEU A 385 -49.43 144.29 3.62
C LEU A 385 -50.48 145.25 4.21
N ASP A 386 -50.17 145.95 5.30
CA ASP A 386 -51.06 146.93 5.97
C ASP A 386 -50.69 148.40 5.71
N TYR A 387 -50.00 148.71 4.60
CA TYR A 387 -49.70 150.08 4.16
C TYR A 387 -50.23 150.40 2.76
#